data_AF-A0AAV8ZHX3-F1
#
_entry.id   AF-A0AAV8ZHX3-F1
#
_cell.length_a   1.000
_cell.length_b   1.000
_cell.length_c   1.000
_cell.angle_alpha   90.00
_cell.angle_beta   90.00
_cell.angle_gamma   90.00
#
_symmetry.space_group_name_H-M   'P 1'
#
loop_
_entity.id
_entity.type
_entity.pdbx_description
1 polymer ?
#
loop_
_entity_poly.entity_id
_entity_poly.type
_entity_poly.pdbx_seq_one_letter_code
_entity_poly.pdbx_strand_id
1 'polypeptide(L)'
;MKAQRLYPPVVSLTRNCVKEYNLRDTDITIEEGTQVLIPLYSLQRDPDHYPDPDKFDPERFTPENKLARHPYVHLPFGEGPRNCIG
;
A
#
# COMPACT_ATOMS: atom_id res chain seq x y z
N MET A 1 13.89 -2.23 -0.79
CA MET A 1 12.64 -2.54 -1.52
C MET A 1 12.23 -4.01 -1.41
N LYS A 2 12.97 -4.97 -2.02
CA LYS A 2 12.53 -6.37 -2.12
C LYS A 2 12.27 -7.04 -0.76
N ALA A 3 13.20 -6.90 0.19
CA ALA A 3 13.07 -7.43 1.55
C ALA A 3 12.05 -6.66 2.41
N GLN A 4 11.89 -5.36 2.18
CA GLN A 4 10.94 -4.50 2.91
C GLN A 4 9.49 -4.89 2.63
N ARG A 5 9.18 -5.60 1.54
CA ARG A 5 7.84 -6.15 1.32
C ARG A 5 7.46 -7.16 2.41
N LEU A 6 8.38 -8.08 2.71
CA LEU A 6 8.19 -9.09 3.76
C LEU A 6 8.42 -8.47 5.15
N TYR A 7 9.45 -7.68 5.32
CA TYR A 7 9.83 -7.13 6.62
C TYR A 7 9.87 -5.60 6.56
N PRO A 8 8.71 -4.94 6.39
CA PRO A 8 8.67 -3.49 6.33
C PRO A 8 8.94 -2.90 7.72
N PRO A 9 9.83 -1.90 7.84
CA PRO A 9 10.00 -1.15 9.09
C PRO A 9 8.71 -0.43 9.52
N VAL A 10 7.88 -0.03 8.54
CA VAL A 10 6.57 0.60 8.76
C VAL A 10 5.48 -0.30 8.21
N VAL A 11 4.65 -0.86 9.10
CA VAL A 11 3.64 -1.86 8.75
C VAL A 11 2.29 -1.29 8.30
N SER A 12 2.07 0.01 8.52
CA SER A 12 0.83 0.70 8.16
C SER A 12 1.07 2.18 7.91
N LEU A 13 0.24 2.80 7.08
CA LEU A 13 0.15 4.25 6.94
C LEU A 13 -1.19 4.73 7.46
N THR A 14 -1.27 5.99 7.86
CA THR A 14 -2.53 6.64 8.20
C THR A 14 -2.78 7.83 7.29
N ARG A 15 -4.05 8.12 7.06
CA ARG A 15 -4.55 9.33 6.39
C ARG A 15 -5.69 9.89 7.23
N ASN A 16 -5.79 11.21 7.32
CA ASN A 16 -6.93 11.86 7.94
C ASN A 16 -7.83 12.41 6.84
N CYS A 17 -9.13 12.13 6.93
CA CYS A 17 -10.13 12.69 6.04
C CYS A 17 -10.32 14.17 6.40
N VAL A 18 -9.96 15.09 5.49
CA VAL A 18 -10.07 16.55 5.74
C VAL A 18 -11.34 17.16 5.18
N LYS A 19 -12.16 16.35 4.51
CA LYS A 19 -13.47 16.70 3.95
C LYS A 19 -14.20 15.40 3.66
N GLU A 20 -15.50 15.35 3.94
CA GLU A 20 -16.36 14.20 3.61
C GLU A 20 -16.03 13.62 2.24
N TYR A 21 -15.81 12.31 2.20
CA TYR A 21 -15.35 11.61 1.01
C TYR A 21 -16.11 10.31 0.81
N ASN A 22 -16.83 10.21 -0.31
CA ASN A 22 -17.42 8.95 -0.76
C ASN A 22 -16.33 8.09 -1.39
N LEU A 23 -16.06 6.94 -0.78
CA LEU A 23 -15.07 6.01 -1.29
C LEU A 23 -15.59 5.41 -2.60
N ARG A 24 -14.82 5.60 -3.66
CA ARG A 24 -15.18 5.17 -5.02
C ARG A 24 -15.54 3.70 -5.04
N ASP A 25 -16.53 3.36 -5.87
CA ASP A 25 -16.99 1.99 -6.11
C ASP A 25 -17.52 1.27 -4.85
N THR A 26 -17.91 2.04 -3.83
CA THR A 26 -18.54 1.55 -2.59
C THR A 26 -19.62 2.51 -2.11
N ASP A 27 -20.51 2.04 -1.24
CA ASP A 27 -21.50 2.88 -0.55
C ASP A 27 -20.95 3.48 0.78
N ILE A 28 -19.62 3.52 0.93
CA ILE A 28 -18.96 3.96 2.16
C ILE A 28 -18.62 5.46 2.06
N THR A 29 -19.19 6.25 2.96
CA THR A 29 -18.81 7.65 3.19
C THR A 29 -17.85 7.75 4.37
N ILE A 30 -16.72 8.43 4.16
CA ILE A 30 -15.74 8.73 5.19
C ILE A 30 -15.98 10.15 5.68
N GLU A 31 -16.45 10.28 6.91
CA GLU A 31 -16.72 11.58 7.55
C GLU A 31 -15.43 12.39 7.74
N GLU A 32 -15.55 13.71 7.70
CA GLU A 32 -14.45 14.62 8.03
C GLU A 32 -13.90 14.35 9.45
N GLY A 33 -12.59 14.37 9.60
CA GLY A 33 -11.90 14.03 10.84
C GLY A 33 -11.62 12.54 11.03
N THR A 34 -12.22 11.66 10.23
CA THR A 34 -11.98 10.21 10.32
C THR A 34 -10.53 9.87 9.94
N GLN A 35 -9.85 9.09 10.79
CA GLN A 35 -8.56 8.52 10.46
C GLN A 35 -8.74 7.18 9.73
N VAL A 36 -8.12 7.07 8.55
CA VAL A 36 -8.08 5.87 7.72
C VAL A 36 -6.72 5.21 7.88
N LEU A 37 -6.71 3.92 8.21
CA LEU A 37 -5.50 3.11 8.28
C LEU A 37 -5.34 2.29 7.00
N ILE A 38 -4.16 2.37 6.39
CA ILE A 38 -3.75 1.59 5.22
C ILE A 38 -2.83 0.47 5.71
N PRO A 39 -3.28 -0.80 5.71
CA PRO A 39 -2.52 -1.92 6.26
C PRO A 39 -1.45 -2.41 5.28
N LEU A 40 -0.34 -1.68 5.17
CA LEU A 40 0.75 -1.99 4.22
C LEU A 40 1.28 -3.41 4.35
N TYR A 41 1.42 -3.94 5.56
CA TYR A 41 1.94 -5.28 5.79
C TYR A 41 1.04 -6.36 5.17
N SER A 42 -0.27 -6.22 5.34
CA SER A 42 -1.27 -7.13 4.78
C SER A 42 -1.39 -6.97 3.27
N LEU A 43 -1.47 -5.72 2.79
CA LEU A 43 -1.56 -5.42 1.35
C LEU A 43 -0.35 -5.97 0.56
N GLN A 44 0.84 -5.88 1.14
CA GLN A 44 2.07 -6.40 0.53
C GLN A 44 2.20 -7.93 0.61
N ARG A 45 1.23 -8.61 1.21
CA ARG A 45 1.09 -10.07 1.31
C ARG A 45 -0.22 -10.59 0.74
N ASP A 46 -0.97 -9.72 0.08
CA ASP A 46 -2.21 -10.12 -0.54
C ASP A 46 -1.90 -11.10 -1.69
N PRO A 47 -2.39 -12.36 -1.65
CA PRO A 47 -2.14 -13.33 -2.70
C PRO A 47 -2.73 -12.90 -4.05
N ASP A 48 -3.73 -12.01 -4.08
CA ASP A 48 -4.32 -11.48 -5.31
C ASP A 48 -3.33 -10.57 -6.07
N HIS A 49 -2.33 -10.04 -5.36
CA HIS A 49 -1.27 -9.22 -5.96
C HIS A 49 0.12 -9.88 -5.93
N TYR A 50 0.30 -10.83 -5.01
CA TYR A 50 1.57 -11.49 -4.74
C TYR A 50 1.34 -13.00 -4.57
N PRO A 51 1.25 -13.79 -5.68
CA PRO A 51 1.16 -15.24 -5.59
C PRO A 51 2.28 -15.80 -4.72
N ASP A 52 2.06 -16.79 -3.86
CA ASP A 52 3.04 -17.22 -2.83
C ASP A 52 3.59 -16.01 -2.02
N PRO A 53 2.75 -15.30 -1.26
CA PRO A 53 3.08 -13.99 -0.70
C PRO A 53 4.20 -14.02 0.34
N ASP A 54 4.47 -15.14 0.99
CA ASP A 54 5.55 -15.26 1.97
C ASP A 54 6.90 -15.62 1.33
N LYS A 55 6.93 -15.95 0.03
CA LYS A 55 8.16 -16.25 -0.69
C LYS A 55 8.98 -14.98 -0.92
N PHE A 56 10.25 -15.03 -0.56
CA PHE A 56 11.20 -14.02 -1.01
C PHE A 56 11.57 -14.27 -2.47
N ASP A 57 11.02 -13.43 -3.36
CA ASP A 57 11.17 -13.56 -4.80
C ASP A 57 11.60 -12.21 -5.41
N PRO A 58 12.89 -12.07 -5.75
CA PRO A 58 13.42 -10.83 -6.29
C PRO A 58 12.87 -10.43 -7.67
N GLU A 59 12.34 -11.37 -8.44
CA GLU A 59 11.90 -11.16 -9.83
C GLU A 59 10.58 -10.38 -9.90
N ARG A 60 9.81 -10.31 -8.80
CA ARG A 60 8.59 -9.46 -8.71
C ARG A 60 8.83 -7.96 -8.87
N PHE A 61 10.10 -7.57 -8.87
CA PHE A 61 10.57 -6.20 -8.91
C PHE A 61 11.38 -5.88 -10.17
N THR A 62 11.31 -6.72 -11.22
CA THR A 62 11.72 -6.30 -12.57
C THR A 62 10.88 -5.11 -13.05
N PRO A 63 11.38 -4.31 -14.01
CA PRO A 63 10.62 -3.18 -14.57
C PRO A 63 9.23 -3.59 -15.07
N GLU A 64 9.14 -4.71 -15.78
CA GLU A 64 7.90 -5.23 -16.36
C GLU A 64 6.89 -5.60 -15.28
N ASN A 65 7.33 -6.35 -14.26
CA ASN A 65 6.47 -6.78 -13.15
C ASN A 65 6.05 -5.63 -12.24
N LYS A 66 6.87 -4.57 -12.15
CA LYS A 66 6.49 -3.34 -11.44
C LYS A 66 5.41 -2.57 -12.19
N LEU A 67 5.50 -2.49 -13.52
CA LEU A 67 4.53 -1.78 -14.36
C LEU A 67 3.17 -2.51 -14.42
N ALA A 68 3.18 -3.84 -14.41
CA ALA A 68 1.96 -4.64 -14.42
C ALA A 68 1.17 -4.59 -13.09
N ARG A 69 1.85 -4.30 -11.97
CA ARG A 69 1.22 -4.23 -10.64
C ARG A 69 0.65 -2.84 -10.38
N HIS A 70 -0.52 -2.78 -9.74
CA HIS A 70 -1.10 -1.51 -9.31
C HIS A 70 -0.13 -0.75 -8.36
N PRO A 71 0.13 0.55 -8.60
CA PRO A 71 1.20 1.28 -7.90
C PRO A 71 0.97 1.36 -6.39
N TYR A 72 -0.28 1.41 -5.93
CA TYR A 72 -0.62 1.52 -4.51
C TYR A 72 -0.54 0.19 -3.73
N VAL A 73 -0.19 -0.93 -4.38
CA VAL A 73 0.02 -2.21 -3.71
C VAL A 73 1.39 -2.30 -3.04
N HIS A 74 2.38 -1.56 -3.56
CA HIS A 74 3.73 -1.52 -3.00
C HIS A 74 4.14 -0.09 -2.65
N LEU A 75 3.94 0.29 -1.39
CA LEU A 75 4.20 1.63 -0.86
C LEU A 75 5.27 1.60 0.25
N PRO A 76 6.50 1.14 -0.02
CA PRO A 76 7.54 0.98 1.01
C PRO A 76 7.94 2.31 1.67
N PHE A 77 7.67 3.43 1.01
CA PHE A 77 8.02 4.79 1.44
C PHE A 77 6.79 5.71 1.49
N GLY A 78 5.58 5.13 1.47
CA GLY A 78 4.36 5.88 1.31
C GLY A 78 4.24 6.57 -0.06
N GLU A 79 3.24 7.43 -0.17
CA GLU A 79 2.92 8.20 -1.37
C GLU A 79 2.32 9.55 -0.96
N GLY A 80 2.42 10.53 -1.87
CA GLY A 80 1.85 11.86 -1.71
C GLY A 80 2.83 12.86 -1.09
N PRO A 81 2.38 14.05 -0.68
CA PRO A 81 3.23 15.14 -0.21
C PRO A 81 3.94 14.86 1.13
N ARG A 82 3.62 13.73 1.78
CA ARG A 82 4.18 13.29 3.06
C ARG A 82 4.85 11.90 2.93
N ASN A 83 5.32 11.56 1.74
CA ASN A 83 6.15 10.36 1.53
C ASN A 83 7.51 10.50 2.24
N CYS A 84 8.23 9.39 2.36
CA CYS A 84 9.58 9.39 2.93
C CYS A 84 10.52 10.26 2.07
N ILE A 85 11.29 11.12 2.72
CA ILE A 85 12.30 11.99 2.08
C ILE A 85 13.71 11.39 2.07
N GLY A 86 13.90 10.29 2.82
CA GLY A 86 15.19 9.64 3.03
C GLY A 86 15.60 8.67 1.92
#